data_AF-A0A6G2CRM1-F1
#
_entry.id   AF-A0A6G2CRM1-F1
#
_cell.length_a   1.000
_cell.length_b   1.000
_cell.length_c   1.000
_cell.angle_alpha   90.00
_cell.angle_beta   90.00
_cell.angle_gamma   90.00
#
_symmetry.space_group_name_H-M   'P 1'
#
loop_
_entity.id
_entity.type
_entity.pdbx_description
1 polymer ?
#
loop_
_entity_poly.entity_id
_entity_poly.type
_entity_poly.pdbx_seq_one_letter_code
_entity_poly.pdbx_strand_id
1 'polypeptide(L)' 'VSDEEINEALSLINHRPRKCLGWKTSFELFHEKMSHLY' A
#
# COMPACT_ATOMS: atom_id res chain seq x y z
N VAL A 1 9.54 -4.04 -19.44
CA VAL A 1 8.63 -3.96 -18.29
C VAL A 1 7.23 -3.77 -18.84
N SER A 2 6.34 -4.75 -18.66
CA SER A 2 4.92 -4.68 -19.06
C SER A 2 4.08 -4.01 -17.98
N ASP A 3 2.84 -3.64 -18.33
CA ASP A 3 1.89 -3.10 -17.37
C ASP A 3 1.53 -4.13 -16.30
N GLU A 4 1.46 -5.43 -16.62
CA GLU A 4 1.30 -6.47 -15.61
C GLU A 4 2.45 -6.48 -14.60
N GLU A 5 3.71 -6.40 -15.07
CA GLU A 5 4.87 -6.37 -14.18
C GLU A 5 4.86 -5.14 -13.26
N ILE A 6 4.43 -3.98 -13.79
CA ILE A 6 4.27 -2.74 -13.01
C ILE A 6 3.16 -2.90 -11.97
N ASN A 7 1.99 -3.43 -12.36
CA ASN A 7 0.85 -3.61 -11.48
C ASN A 7 1.14 -4.62 -10.36
N GLU A 8 1.84 -5.71 -10.68
CA GLU A 8 2.30 -6.68 -9.68
C GLU A 8 3.27 -6.02 -8.69
N ALA A 9 4.26 -5.28 -9.19
CA ALA A 9 5.20 -4.56 -8.33
C ALA A 9 4.49 -3.54 -7.42
N LEU A 10 3.53 -2.77 -7.96
CA LEU A 10 2.74 -1.81 -7.19
C LEU A 10 1.91 -2.51 -6.10
N SER A 11 1.25 -3.63 -6.43
CA SER A 11 0.47 -4.43 -5.49
C SER A 11 1.36 -4.93 -4.34
N LEU A 12 2.51 -5.51 -4.66
CA LEU A 12 3.47 -6.01 -3.67
C LEU A 12 4.02 -4.89 -2.78
N ILE A 13 4.28 -3.70 -3.33
CA ILE A 13 4.78 -2.54 -2.57
C ILE A 13 3.70 -2.01 -1.61
N ASN A 14 2.45 -1.93 -2.07
CA ASN A 14 1.34 -1.37 -1.31
C ASN A 14 0.83 -2.30 -0.21
N HIS A 15 0.94 -3.62 -0.40
CA HIS A 15 0.47 -4.64 0.53
C HIS A 15 1.58 -5.28 1.38
N ARG A 16 2.81 -4.76 1.33
CA ARG A 16 3.90 -5.20 2.21
C ARG A 16 3.80 -4.52 3.58
N PRO A 17 3.65 -5.27 4.68
CA PRO A 17 3.78 -4.75 6.05
C PRO A 17 5.15 -4.12 6.29
N ARG A 18 5.20 -2.94 6.93
CA ARG A 18 6.46 -2.26 7.26
C ARG A 18 6.61 -2.02 8.76
N LYS A 19 7.76 -2.38 9.33
CA LYS A 19 8.05 -2.19 10.76
C LYS A 19 7.92 -0.73 11.20
N CYS A 20 8.35 0.23 10.36
CA CYS A 20 8.21 1.66 10.64
C CYS A 20 6.76 2.18 10.62
N LEU A 21 5.82 1.40 10.10
CA LEU A 21 4.39 1.69 10.05
C LEU A 21 3.62 0.91 11.12
N GLY A 22 4.31 0.39 12.15
CA GLY A 22 3.68 -0.48 13.16
C GLY A 22 3.20 -1.81 12.58
N TRP A 23 3.90 -2.33 11.57
CA TRP A 23 3.53 -3.53 10.79
C TRP A 23 2.25 -3.39 9.95
N LYS A 24 1.73 -2.17 9.76
CA LYS A 24 0.71 -1.90 8.73
C LYS A 24 1.33 -1.82 7.34
N THR A 25 0.49 -2.03 6.33
CA THR A 25 0.81 -1.79 4.91
C THR A 25 0.63 -0.32 4.56
N SER A 26 1.26 0.14 3.47
CA SER A 26 1.05 1.51 2.97
C SER A 26 -0.41 1.74 2.60
N PHE A 27 -1.08 0.73 2.03
CA PHE A 27 -2.49 0.77 1.65
C PHE A 27 -3.41 1.01 2.85
N GLU A 28 -3.25 0.24 3.93
CA GLU A 28 -4.07 0.39 5.15
C GLU A 28 -3.92 1.78 5.76
N LEU A 29 -2.68 2.27 5.88
CA LEU A 29 -2.45 3.60 6.43
C LEU A 29 -3.01 4.71 5.56
N PHE A 30 -2.91 4.58 4.23
CA PHE A 30 -3.52 5.54 3.32
C PHE A 30 -5.04 5.57 3.52
N HIS A 31 -5.70 4.41 3.55
CA HIS A 31 -7.14 4.32 3.75
C HIS A 31 -7.58 4.88 5.12
N GLU A 32 -6.87 4.53 6.20
CA GLU A 32 -7.10 5.11 7.52
C GLU A 32 -6.97 6.64 7.49
N LYS A 33 -5.93 7.16 6.82
CA LYS A 33 -5.73 8.61 6.67
C LYS A 33 -6.75 9.26 5.75
N MET A 34 -7.35 8.58 4.79
CA MET A 34 -8.40 9.16 3.94
C MET A 34 -9.80 8.99 4.51
N SER A 35 -10.00 8.16 5.54
CA SER A 35 -11.31 7.89 6.14
C SER A 35 -12.06 9.14 6.62
N HIS A 36 -11.34 10.19 7.02
CA HIS A 36 -11.93 11.46 7.46
C HIS A 36 -12.36 12.39 6.32
N LEU A 37 -12.05 12.03 5.07
CA LEU A 37 -12.41 12.80 3.86
C LEU A 37 -13.69 12.27 3.19
N TYR A 38 -14.30 11.22 3.74
CA TYR A 38 -15.54 10.60 3.26
C TYR A 38 -16.68 10.80 4.24
#